data_AF-A0A6C1NMK2-F1
#
_entry.id   AF-A0A6C1NMK2-F1
#
_cell.length_a   1.000
_cell.length_b   1.000
_cell.length_c   1.000
_cell.angle_alpha   90.00
_cell.angle_beta   90.00
_cell.angle_gamma   90.00
#
_symmetry.space_group_name_H-M   'P 1'
#
loop_
_entity.id
_entity.type
_entity.pdbx_description
1 polymer ?
#
loop_
_entity_poly.entity_id
_entity_poly.type
_entity_poly.pdbx_seq_one_letter_code
_entity_poly.pdbx_strand_id
1 'polypeptide(L)'
;MRHFPAAPVLPLLVALLLSGCARTSSPPEAPTPAPTAAEQAEGEDGATRDAAVRSETEALLRQDALDFLDAGDLEAAAESWEAFLAFRGMEPGAEEALWWLAVLHILPDSPIQAPDEGQARLAALAERFPETMEGQQARLIILLMTELEESRRAAQDQAERLEELARTMEELRRIDLNRRPGGGRP
;
A
#
# COMPACT_ATOMS: atom_id res chain seq x y z
N MET A 1 -9.44 -33.03 -0.14
CA MET A 1 -8.82 -31.75 0.29
C MET A 1 -7.34 -31.84 -0.05
N ARG A 2 -6.89 -31.18 -1.13
CA ARG A 2 -5.48 -31.13 -1.52
C ARG A 2 -4.89 -29.87 -0.92
N HIS A 3 -4.02 -30.01 0.08
CA HIS A 3 -3.18 -28.91 0.57
C HIS A 3 -2.18 -28.56 -0.52
N PHE A 4 -2.33 -27.39 -1.13
CA PHE A 4 -1.26 -26.79 -1.91
C PHE A 4 -0.26 -26.17 -0.91
N PRO A 5 1.03 -26.55 -0.95
CA PRO A 5 2.03 -25.87 -0.15
C PRO A 5 2.15 -24.43 -0.66
N ALA A 6 1.83 -23.47 0.20
CA ALA A 6 2.07 -22.05 -0.06
C ALA A 6 3.57 -21.87 -0.30
N ALA A 7 3.94 -21.55 -1.55
CA ALA A 7 5.31 -21.27 -1.90
C ALA A 7 5.80 -20.02 -1.13
N PRO A 8 7.01 -20.02 -0.56
CA PRO A 8 7.57 -18.88 0.17
C PRO A 8 8.04 -17.82 -0.83
N VAL A 9 7.11 -17.15 -1.51
CA VAL A 9 7.42 -16.02 -2.41
C VAL A 9 7.58 -14.73 -1.61
N LEU A 10 6.95 -14.65 -0.43
CA LEU A 10 6.93 -13.45 0.42
C LEU A 10 8.30 -12.97 0.97
N PRO A 11 9.25 -13.84 1.41
CA PRO A 11 10.50 -13.36 2.01
C PRO A 11 11.48 -12.78 0.98
N LEU A 12 11.34 -13.09 -0.32
CA LEU A 12 12.26 -12.60 -1.36
C LEU A 12 12.01 -11.12 -1.71
N LEU A 13 10.75 -10.67 -1.60
CA LEU A 13 10.34 -9.30 -1.93
C LEU A 13 10.79 -8.30 -0.85
N VAL A 14 10.79 -8.72 0.42
CA VAL A 14 11.29 -7.93 1.55
C VAL A 14 12.81 -7.71 1.47
N ALA A 15 13.57 -8.69 0.97
CA ALA A 15 15.02 -8.58 0.85
C ALA A 15 15.48 -7.61 -0.26
N LEU A 16 14.70 -7.44 -1.34
CA LEU A 16 15.04 -6.56 -2.45
C LEU A 16 14.84 -5.07 -2.14
N LEU A 17 13.90 -4.73 -1.26
CA LEU A 17 13.62 -3.34 -0.86
C LEU A 17 14.70 -2.75 0.07
N LEU A 18 15.49 -3.58 0.75
CA LEU A 18 16.53 -3.13 1.68
C LEU A 18 17.91 -2.90 1.05
N SER A 19 18.13 -3.28 -0.21
CA SER A 19 19.47 -3.26 -0.82
C SER A 19 19.82 -1.99 -1.63
N GLY A 20 18.96 -0.96 -1.61
CA GLY A 20 19.02 0.16 -2.56
C GLY A 20 19.72 1.46 -2.13
N CYS A 21 20.36 1.55 -0.96
CA CYS A 21 20.94 2.81 -0.47
C CYS A 21 22.44 2.98 -0.80
N ALA A 22 22.80 3.04 -2.09
CA ALA A 22 24.11 3.56 -2.51
C ALA A 22 24.02 5.09 -2.64
N ARG A 23 24.22 5.80 -1.52
CA ARG A 23 24.28 7.28 -1.44
C ARG A 23 25.44 7.80 -2.29
N THR A 24 25.13 8.54 -3.35
CA THR A 24 26.11 9.38 -4.06
C THR A 24 26.36 10.64 -3.24
N SER A 25 27.53 10.72 -2.59
CA SER A 25 27.98 11.92 -1.88
C SER A 25 28.42 12.98 -2.89
N SER A 26 27.68 14.08 -3.00
CA SER A 26 28.18 15.29 -3.67
C SER A 26 29.31 15.94 -2.86
N PRO A 27 30.34 16.49 -3.52
CA PRO A 27 31.46 17.16 -2.85
C PRO A 27 31.04 18.51 -2.23
N PRO A 28 31.71 18.94 -1.16
CA PRO A 28 31.40 20.20 -0.47
C PRO A 28 31.85 21.40 -1.30
N GLU A 29 30.88 22.27 -1.63
CA GLU A 29 31.12 23.57 -2.25
C GLU A 29 31.66 24.55 -1.20
N ALA A 30 32.72 25.28 -1.55
CA ALA A 30 33.45 26.14 -0.63
C ALA A 30 32.62 27.36 -0.17
N PRO A 31 32.75 27.79 1.09
CA PRO A 31 31.98 28.92 1.62
C PRO A 31 32.49 30.26 1.06
N THR A 32 31.59 30.99 0.38
CA THR A 32 31.77 32.40 0.06
C THR A 32 31.47 33.25 1.30
N PRO A 33 32.37 34.13 1.78
CA PRO A 33 32.08 34.99 2.92
C PRO A 33 31.08 36.09 2.52
N ALA A 34 29.92 36.11 3.17
CA ALA A 34 28.90 37.14 3.04
C ALA A 34 29.03 38.20 4.17
N PRO A 35 28.62 39.45 3.89
CA PRO A 35 28.93 40.63 4.69
C PRO A 35 28.15 40.71 6.01
N THR A 36 28.80 41.31 7.00
CA THR A 36 28.29 41.70 8.31
C THR A 36 27.04 42.60 8.17
N ALA A 37 25.87 42.03 8.41
CA ALA A 37 24.62 42.75 8.63
C ALA A 37 24.21 42.55 10.10
N ALA A 38 24.82 43.33 10.98
CA ALA A 38 24.28 43.57 12.31
C ALA A 38 23.26 44.70 12.16
N GLU A 39 21.95 44.44 12.27
CA GLU A 39 20.91 45.33 12.85
C GLU A 39 19.47 44.80 12.60
N GLN A 40 19.13 43.54 12.93
CA GLN A 40 17.72 43.09 13.02
C GLN A 40 17.60 42.01 14.09
N ALA A 41 17.35 42.36 15.36
CA ALA A 41 17.39 41.40 16.48
C ALA A 41 16.23 41.51 17.49
N GLU A 42 15.10 42.15 17.18
CA GLU A 42 14.02 42.33 18.18
C GLU A 42 12.63 41.83 17.73
N GLY A 43 12.54 40.98 16.69
CA GLY A 43 11.26 40.43 16.19
C GLY A 43 11.15 38.91 16.06
N GLU A 44 12.21 38.14 16.33
CA GLU A 44 12.30 36.70 15.98
C GLU A 44 11.84 35.70 17.06
N ASP A 45 11.52 36.13 18.28
CA ASP A 45 11.24 35.22 19.42
C ASP A 45 9.86 34.53 19.36
N GLY A 46 8.90 35.08 18.60
CA GLY A 46 7.55 34.51 18.51
C GLY A 46 7.44 33.37 17.49
N ALA A 47 7.90 33.61 16.26
CA ALA A 47 7.76 32.66 15.15
C ALA A 47 8.58 31.37 15.36
N THR A 48 9.75 31.50 15.99
CA THR A 48 10.62 30.37 16.32
C THR A 48 10.00 29.47 17.39
N ARG A 49 9.34 30.07 18.40
CA ARG A 49 8.62 29.32 19.44
C ARG A 49 7.42 28.57 18.88
N ASP A 50 6.63 29.20 18.01
CA ASP A 50 5.46 28.56 17.39
C ASP A 50 5.88 27.39 16.47
N ALA A 51 6.97 27.53 15.72
CA ALA A 51 7.53 26.46 14.92
C ALA A 51 8.04 25.29 15.77
N ALA A 52 8.68 25.57 16.91
CA ALA A 52 9.15 24.54 17.84
C ALA A 52 7.98 23.74 18.44
N VAL A 53 6.93 24.43 18.91
CA VAL A 53 5.72 23.78 19.44
C VAL A 53 5.03 22.94 18.36
N ARG A 54 4.96 23.42 17.12
CA ARG A 54 4.42 22.65 15.99
C ARG A 54 5.22 21.37 15.74
N SER A 55 6.55 21.49 15.66
CA SER A 55 7.43 20.35 15.45
C SER A 55 7.35 19.30 16.57
N GLU A 56 7.22 19.75 17.83
CA GLU A 56 7.06 18.84 18.98
C GLU A 56 5.69 18.13 18.93
N THR A 57 4.63 18.86 18.58
CA THR A 57 3.28 18.29 18.43
C THR A 57 3.22 17.26 17.30
N GLU A 58 3.84 17.55 16.15
CA GLU A 58 3.95 16.60 15.04
C GLU A 58 4.69 15.32 15.45
N ALA A 59 5.81 15.46 16.16
CA ALA A 59 6.60 14.33 16.62
C ALA A 59 5.80 13.45 17.59
N LEU A 60 5.02 14.07 18.48
CA LEU A 60 4.17 13.34 19.43
C LEU A 60 3.06 12.56 18.72
N LEU A 61 2.29 13.20 17.83
CA LEU A 61 1.22 12.52 17.09
C LEU A 61 1.75 11.36 16.25
N ARG A 62 2.90 11.55 15.61
CA ARG A 62 3.58 10.49 14.87
C ARG A 62 3.99 9.34 15.79
N GLN A 63 4.58 9.64 16.95
CA GLN A 63 5.00 8.62 17.90
C GLN A 63 3.80 7.84 18.43
N ASP A 64 2.71 8.51 18.81
CA ASP A 64 1.49 7.87 19.29
C ASP A 64 0.92 6.90 18.24
N ALA A 65 0.91 7.32 16.96
CA ALA A 65 0.44 6.46 15.86
C ALA A 65 1.30 5.19 15.71
N LEU A 66 2.62 5.31 15.85
CA LEU A 66 3.55 4.17 15.80
C LEU A 66 3.37 3.25 17.01
N ASP A 67 3.19 3.81 18.21
CA ASP A 67 2.96 3.05 19.43
C ASP A 67 1.66 2.22 19.34
N PHE A 68 0.60 2.77 18.73
CA PHE A 68 -0.63 2.02 18.47
C PHE A 68 -0.45 0.91 17.42
N LEU A 69 0.34 1.15 16.37
CA LEU A 69 0.70 0.11 15.40
C LEU A 69 1.46 -1.04 16.06
N ASP A 70 2.42 -0.73 16.93
CA ASP A 70 3.20 -1.72 17.68
C ASP A 70 2.33 -2.51 18.67
N ALA A 71 1.30 -1.88 19.25
CA ALA A 71 0.31 -2.53 20.10
C ALA A 71 -0.71 -3.37 19.31
N GLY A 72 -0.77 -3.23 17.99
CA GLY A 72 -1.77 -3.85 17.13
C GLY A 72 -3.16 -3.21 17.19
N ASP A 73 -3.27 -2.01 17.78
CA ASP A 73 -4.51 -1.23 17.83
C ASP A 73 -4.66 -0.41 16.53
N LEU A 74 -5.16 -1.08 15.49
CA LEU A 74 -5.23 -0.50 14.15
C LEU A 74 -6.21 0.68 14.04
N GLU A 75 -7.28 0.68 14.85
CA GLU A 75 -8.25 1.79 14.90
C GLU A 75 -7.58 3.04 15.48
N ALA A 76 -6.99 2.93 16.67
CA ALA A 76 -6.31 4.05 17.32
C ALA A 76 -5.12 4.57 16.49
N ALA A 77 -4.39 3.66 15.83
CA ALA A 77 -3.33 4.05 14.90
C ALA A 77 -3.84 4.90 13.74
N ALA A 78 -4.96 4.49 13.12
CA ALA A 78 -5.56 5.27 12.03
C ALA A 78 -6.06 6.63 12.52
N GLU A 79 -6.74 6.70 13.66
CA GLU A 79 -7.19 7.96 14.24
C GLU A 79 -6.01 8.93 14.48
N SER A 80 -4.89 8.43 15.00
CA SER A 80 -3.69 9.24 15.23
C SER A 80 -3.06 9.73 13.92
N TRP A 81 -2.98 8.89 12.89
CA TRP A 81 -2.49 9.30 11.57
C TRP A 81 -3.41 10.32 10.89
N GLU A 82 -4.73 10.21 11.07
CA GLU A 82 -5.67 11.22 10.60
C GLU A 82 -5.53 12.55 11.35
N ALA A 83 -5.34 12.50 12.68
CA ALA A 83 -5.05 13.68 13.49
C ALA A 83 -3.73 14.35 13.04
N PHE A 84 -2.70 13.56 12.74
CA PHE A 84 -1.44 14.04 12.19
C PHE A 84 -1.63 14.76 10.84
N LEU A 85 -2.40 14.17 9.91
CA LEU A 85 -2.71 14.81 8.63
C LEU A 85 -3.59 16.06 8.79
N ALA A 86 -4.53 16.05 9.74
CA ALA A 86 -5.35 17.23 10.03
C ALA A 86 -4.52 18.38 10.60
N PHE A 87 -3.50 18.06 11.41
CA PHE A 87 -2.60 19.05 12.02
C PHE A 87 -1.58 19.61 11.01
N ARG A 88 -0.89 18.75 10.27
CA ARG A 88 0.18 19.12 9.33
C ARG A 88 -0.36 19.60 7.97
N GLY A 89 -1.54 19.11 7.59
CA GLY A 89 -2.05 19.26 6.23
C GLY A 89 -1.28 18.39 5.24
N MET A 90 -1.13 18.89 4.02
CA MET A 90 -0.52 18.17 2.88
C MET A 90 0.91 18.63 2.58
N GLU A 91 1.62 19.09 3.60
CA GLU A 91 3.03 19.51 3.50
C GLU A 91 3.98 18.30 3.44
N PRO A 92 5.27 18.50 3.06
CA PRO A 92 6.26 17.42 3.11
C PRO A 92 6.26 16.74 4.48
N GLY A 93 6.26 15.41 4.52
CA GLY A 93 6.04 14.57 5.70
C GLY A 93 4.62 14.02 5.83
N ALA A 94 3.65 14.52 5.05
CA ALA A 94 2.30 13.93 4.96
C ALA A 94 2.28 12.58 4.22
N GLU A 95 3.30 12.29 3.40
CA GLU A 95 3.44 11.05 2.65
C GLU A 95 3.45 9.80 3.53
N GLU A 96 4.11 9.86 4.69
CA GLU A 96 4.19 8.74 5.63
C GLU A 96 2.82 8.42 6.26
N ALA A 97 2.08 9.45 6.67
CA ALA A 97 0.75 9.26 7.25
C ALA A 97 -0.25 8.75 6.21
N LEU A 98 -0.20 9.27 4.99
CA LEU A 98 -1.01 8.75 3.87
C LEU A 98 -0.67 7.30 3.54
N TRP A 99 0.62 6.95 3.56
CA TRP A 99 1.08 5.58 3.37
C TRP A 99 0.48 4.64 4.41
N TRP A 100 0.63 4.95 5.69
CA TRP A 100 0.12 4.09 6.77
C TRP A 100 -1.40 3.96 6.73
N LEU A 101 -2.12 5.06 6.52
CA LEU A 101 -3.57 4.99 6.37
C LEU A 101 -3.96 4.13 5.17
N ALA A 102 -3.29 4.27 4.03
CA ALA A 102 -3.57 3.43 2.87
C ALA A 102 -3.37 1.94 3.18
N VAL A 103 -2.26 1.58 3.84
CA VAL A 103 -1.95 0.20 4.25
C VAL A 103 -3.01 -0.34 5.21
N LEU A 104 -3.40 0.43 6.23
CA LEU A 104 -4.40 0.03 7.23
C LEU A 104 -5.77 -0.27 6.62
N HIS A 105 -6.18 0.49 5.60
CA HIS A 105 -7.45 0.31 4.91
C HIS A 105 -7.44 -0.88 3.92
N ILE A 106 -6.26 -1.24 3.37
CA ILE A 106 -6.11 -2.36 2.42
C ILE A 106 -5.89 -3.69 3.14
N LEU A 107 -5.33 -3.66 4.35
CA LEU A 107 -4.98 -4.85 5.10
C LEU A 107 -6.21 -5.76 5.31
N PRO A 108 -6.15 -7.05 4.89
CA PRO A 108 -7.21 -7.99 5.19
C PRO A 108 -7.33 -8.17 6.70
N ASP A 109 -8.56 -8.37 7.17
CA ASP A 109 -8.89 -8.58 8.58
C ASP A 109 -8.68 -7.35 9.49
N SER A 110 -8.35 -6.19 8.92
CA SER A 110 -8.36 -4.91 9.65
C SER A 110 -9.80 -4.51 10.02
N PRO A 111 -10.05 -4.03 11.25
CA PRO A 111 -11.40 -3.58 11.65
C PRO A 111 -11.87 -2.35 10.86
N ILE A 112 -10.93 -1.58 10.32
CA ILE A 112 -11.14 -0.37 9.50
C ILE A 112 -10.92 -0.64 8.01
N GLN A 113 -11.07 -1.89 7.58
CA GLN A 113 -10.85 -2.26 6.18
C GLN A 113 -11.83 -1.50 5.26
N ALA A 114 -11.28 -0.67 4.38
CA ALA A 114 -12.01 0.01 3.32
C ALA A 114 -11.11 0.05 2.07
N PRO A 115 -11.08 -1.02 1.25
CA PRO A 115 -10.08 -1.18 0.20
C PRO A 115 -10.13 -0.05 -0.85
N ASP A 116 -11.33 0.46 -1.15
CA ASP A 116 -11.53 1.57 -2.08
C ASP A 116 -10.90 2.87 -1.55
N GLU A 117 -11.06 3.15 -0.25
CA GLU A 117 -10.44 4.32 0.39
C GLU A 117 -8.92 4.18 0.45
N GLY A 118 -8.43 2.99 0.79
CA GLY A 118 -7.00 2.69 0.79
C GLY A 118 -6.38 2.86 -0.59
N GLN A 119 -7.05 2.35 -1.64
CA GLN A 119 -6.61 2.54 -3.03
C GLN A 119 -6.64 4.01 -3.44
N ALA A 120 -7.67 4.77 -3.05
CA ALA A 120 -7.72 6.21 -3.30
C ALA A 120 -6.57 6.97 -2.63
N ARG A 121 -6.21 6.60 -1.39
CA ARG A 121 -5.07 7.17 -0.66
C ARG A 121 -3.73 6.81 -1.33
N LEU A 122 -3.54 5.57 -1.78
CA LEU A 122 -2.36 5.18 -2.58
C LEU A 122 -2.25 6.00 -3.88
N ALA A 123 -3.37 6.21 -4.58
CA ALA A 123 -3.38 7.00 -5.81
C ALA A 123 -2.98 8.46 -5.53
N ALA A 124 -3.55 9.06 -4.46
CA ALA A 124 -3.17 10.40 -4.03
C ALA A 124 -1.69 10.50 -3.65
N LEU A 125 -1.14 9.48 -2.98
CA LEU A 125 0.27 9.41 -2.60
C LEU A 125 1.18 9.35 -3.84
N ALA A 126 0.84 8.48 -4.79
CA ALA A 126 1.56 8.31 -6.05
C ALA A 126 1.55 9.56 -6.95
N GLU A 127 0.45 10.31 -6.93
CA GLU A 127 0.26 11.54 -7.72
C GLU A 127 0.96 12.74 -7.07
N ARG A 128 0.78 12.94 -5.76
CA ARG A 128 1.23 14.15 -5.06
C ARG A 128 2.68 14.09 -4.62
N PHE A 129 3.20 12.89 -4.33
CA PHE A 129 4.54 12.68 -3.81
C PHE A 129 5.35 11.71 -4.67
N PRO A 130 5.44 11.93 -6.00
CA PRO A 130 5.93 10.91 -6.92
C PRO A 130 7.42 10.56 -6.72
N GLU A 131 8.20 11.48 -6.18
CA GLU A 131 9.65 11.29 -5.97
C GLU A 131 9.99 10.64 -4.62
N THR A 132 9.02 10.56 -3.70
CA THR A 132 9.20 9.93 -2.38
C THR A 132 9.25 8.41 -2.50
N MET A 133 9.81 7.74 -1.48
CA MET A 133 9.84 6.28 -1.45
C MET A 133 8.41 5.73 -1.37
N GLU A 134 7.57 6.35 -0.54
CA GLU A 134 6.17 6.03 -0.32
C GLU A 134 5.36 6.16 -1.61
N GLY A 135 5.56 7.25 -2.37
CA GLY A 135 4.90 7.44 -3.67
C GLY A 135 5.33 6.41 -4.72
N GLN A 136 6.61 6.03 -4.74
CA GLN A 136 7.09 4.95 -5.61
C GLN A 136 6.50 3.59 -5.22
N GLN A 137 6.46 3.29 -3.92
CA GLN A 137 5.86 2.06 -3.40
C GLN A 137 4.35 2.02 -3.67
N ALA A 138 3.63 3.13 -3.52
CA ALA A 138 2.22 3.22 -3.83
C ALA A 138 1.92 2.91 -5.29
N ARG A 139 2.71 3.44 -6.24
CA ARG A 139 2.58 3.08 -7.67
C ARG A 139 2.77 1.59 -7.91
N LEU A 140 3.77 0.98 -7.28
CA LEU A 140 4.01 -0.45 -7.39
C LEU A 140 2.83 -1.25 -6.84
N ILE A 141 2.29 -0.89 -5.67
CA ILE A 141 1.13 -1.59 -5.09
C ILE A 141 -0.10 -1.45 -5.99
N ILE A 142 -0.39 -0.26 -6.52
CA ILE A 142 -1.52 -0.06 -7.44
C ILE A 142 -1.39 -0.95 -8.69
N LEU A 143 -0.18 -1.04 -9.26
CA LEU A 143 0.10 -1.94 -10.37
C LEU A 143 -0.18 -3.40 -9.99
N LEU A 144 0.36 -3.87 -8.86
CA LEU A 144 0.18 -5.23 -8.38
C LEU A 144 -1.29 -5.57 -8.08
N MET A 145 -2.05 -4.63 -7.51
CA MET A 145 -3.48 -4.78 -7.27
C MET A 145 -4.25 -4.93 -8.59
N THR A 146 -3.89 -4.14 -9.60
CA THR A 146 -4.51 -4.20 -10.93
C THR A 146 -4.22 -5.54 -11.61
N GLU A 147 -2.95 -5.96 -11.63
CA GLU A 147 -2.54 -7.25 -12.19
C GLU A 147 -3.21 -8.44 -11.47
N LEU A 148 -3.33 -8.36 -10.15
CA LEU A 148 -4.02 -9.39 -9.35
C LEU A 148 -5.50 -9.47 -9.72
N GLU A 149 -6.16 -8.34 -9.91
CA GLU A 149 -7.57 -8.29 -10.27
C GLU A 149 -7.82 -8.84 -11.68
N GLU A 150 -6.97 -8.47 -12.64
CA GLU A 150 -6.97 -9.05 -14.00
C GLU A 150 -6.75 -10.56 -13.97
N SER A 151 -5.78 -11.03 -13.19
CA SER A 151 -5.50 -12.46 -13.02
C SER A 151 -6.70 -13.21 -12.41
N ARG A 152 -7.37 -12.63 -11.42
CA ARG A 152 -8.59 -13.20 -10.81
C ARG A 152 -9.73 -13.31 -11.84
N ARG A 153 -9.97 -12.27 -12.63
CA ARG A 153 -10.98 -12.30 -13.70
C ARG A 153 -10.66 -13.38 -14.73
N ALA A 154 -9.41 -13.47 -15.18
CA ALA A 154 -8.99 -14.52 -16.12
C ALA A 154 -9.16 -15.93 -15.54
N ALA A 155 -8.89 -16.13 -14.24
CA ALA A 155 -9.09 -17.41 -13.57
C ALA A 155 -10.59 -17.78 -13.45
N GLN A 156 -11.45 -16.80 -13.18
CA GLN A 156 -12.92 -16.99 -13.16
C GLN A 156 -13.43 -17.40 -14.54
N ASP A 157 -13.02 -16.69 -15.60
CA ASP A 157 -13.39 -17.03 -16.99
C ASP A 157 -12.95 -18.45 -17.36
N GLN A 158 -11.76 -18.86 -16.93
CA GLN A 158 -11.27 -20.22 -17.16
C GLN A 158 -12.08 -21.27 -16.40
N ALA A 159 -12.47 -20.99 -15.16
CA ALA A 159 -13.31 -21.88 -14.36
C ALA A 159 -14.69 -22.07 -15.02
N GLU A 160 -15.32 -20.99 -15.49
CA GLU A 160 -16.60 -21.04 -16.19
C GLU A 160 -16.51 -21.87 -17.48
N ARG A 161 -15.46 -21.69 -18.28
CA ARG A 161 -15.22 -22.49 -19.50
C ARG A 161 -15.04 -23.97 -19.19
N LEU A 162 -14.34 -24.30 -18.11
CA LEU A 162 -14.16 -25.70 -17.69
C LEU A 162 -15.48 -26.34 -17.25
N GLU A 163 -16.34 -25.59 -16.56
CA GLU A 163 -17.68 -26.07 -16.21
C GLU A 163 -18.56 -26.30 -17.45
N GLU A 164 -18.52 -25.39 -18.42
CA GLU A 164 -19.23 -25.55 -19.69
C GLU A 164 -18.74 -26.79 -20.47
N LEU A 165 -17.42 -26.97 -20.58
CA LEU A 165 -16.83 -28.15 -21.20
C LEU A 165 -17.21 -29.44 -20.47
N ALA A 166 -17.26 -29.43 -19.13
CA ALA A 166 -17.70 -30.58 -18.36
C ALA A 166 -19.17 -30.93 -18.62
N ARG A 167 -20.06 -29.92 -18.69
CA ARG A 167 -21.48 -30.12 -19.01
C ARG A 167 -21.66 -30.72 -20.41
N THR A 168 -20.99 -30.15 -21.41
CA THR A 168 -21.07 -30.66 -22.80
C THR A 168 -20.53 -32.09 -22.92
N MET A 169 -19.45 -32.44 -22.21
CA MET A 169 -18.96 -33.82 -22.18
C MET A 169 -19.98 -34.80 -21.56
N GLU A 170 -20.66 -34.41 -20.49
CA GLU A 170 -21.68 -35.25 -19.87
C GLU A 170 -22.91 -35.43 -20.77
N GLU A 171 -23.31 -34.38 -21.50
CA GLU A 171 -24.37 -34.47 -22.51
C GLU A 171 -24.00 -35.44 -23.64
N LEU A 172 -22.77 -35.33 -24.18
CA LEU A 172 -22.27 -36.26 -25.20
C LEU A 172 -22.23 -37.69 -24.69
N ARG A 173 -21.78 -37.91 -23.44
CA ARG A 173 -21.78 -39.22 -22.80
C ARG A 173 -23.19 -39.79 -22.68
N ARG A 174 -24.17 -38.96 -22.31
CA ARG A 174 -25.58 -39.37 -22.23
C ARG A 174 -26.15 -39.75 -23.59
N ILE A 175 -25.79 -39.02 -24.65
CA ILE A 175 -26.18 -39.36 -26.04
C ILE A 175 -25.57 -40.70 -26.45
N ASP A 176 -24.29 -40.93 -26.18
CA ASP A 176 -23.59 -42.17 -26.53
C ASP A 176 -24.22 -43.39 -25.82
N LEU A 177 -24.52 -43.26 -24.52
CA LEU A 177 -25.21 -44.30 -23.75
C LEU A 177 -26.61 -44.63 -24.30
N ASN A 178 -27.38 -43.62 -24.72
CA ASN A 178 -28.70 -43.82 -25.30
C ASN A 178 -28.67 -44.43 -26.72
N ARG A 179 -27.54 -44.28 -27.43
CA ARG A 179 -27.34 -44.82 -28.80
C ARG A 179 -26.90 -46.28 -28.83
N ARG A 180 -26.61 -46.91 -27.69
CA ARG A 180 -26.43 -48.38 -27.59
C ARG A 180 -27.80 -49.02 -27.33
N PRO A 181 -28.62 -49.35 -28.36
CA PRO A 181 -29.80 -50.18 -28.13
C PRO A 181 -29.31 -51.47 -27.50
N GLY A 182 -29.93 -51.87 -26.39
CA GLY A 182 -29.53 -53.03 -25.60
C GLY A 182 -29.13 -54.17 -26.52
N GLY A 183 -27.83 -54.48 -26.53
CA GLY A 183 -27.30 -55.63 -27.25
C GLY A 183 -28.18 -56.80 -26.87
N GLY A 184 -28.95 -57.28 -27.86
CA GLY A 184 -29.87 -58.38 -27.69
C GLY A 184 -29.14 -59.49 -26.98
N ARG A 185 -29.60 -59.82 -25.77
CA ARG A 185 -29.21 -61.06 -25.12
C ARG A 185 -29.69 -62.18 -26.06
N PRO A 186 -28.79 -63.06 -26.56
CA PRO A 186 -29.20 -64.30 -27.20
C PRO A 186 -29.91 -65.23 -26.20
#